data_AF-A0A929SQZ6-F1
#
_entry.id   AF-A0A929SQZ6-F1
#
_cell.length_a   1.000
_cell.length_b   1.000
_cell.length_c   1.000
_cell.angle_alpha   90.00
_cell.angle_beta   90.00
_cell.angle_gamma   90.00
#
_symmetry.space_group_name_H-M   'P 1'
#
loop_
_entity.id
_entity.type
_entity.pdbx_description
1 polymer ?
#
loop_
_entity_poly.entity_id
_entity_poly.type
_entity_poly.pdbx_seq_one_letter_code
_entity_poly.pdbx_strand_id
1 'polypeptide(L)'
;MVSGMRVIKLFNAKHIITNKFNTYVDELENSNKKTIFYGIVIHPLTRAFSYVISAFVAVIGGNFVLDNVMTLGAIVSVTQLVDSLTRPLMNMASQITTLTKAIAGAERIFGILDIEEEIDEGTIDIITKDGQDYWYDTSKTDINDGIITKVDASVVIKDLYFKYDKSNEQYILKNISVHATNGEQIAFVGATGAGKTTITNLINRFYEIDKGKITIDGIDIKDIKKNALRRTITTVLQDTVLFSTTILENIRYGRLDATDEEVYAAAKIANVDKIIENLPDGYNTKISATDVSLSQGQIQLISIARAVLANSKIIILDEATSSIDTRTEELVQNAMDNLMVDKTTFVIAHRLSTIRNSKAIILLDNGEIIERR
;
A
#
# COMPACT_ATOMS: atom_id res chain seq x y z
N MET A 1 -0.83 17.59 -6.35
CA MET A 1 -1.32 17.80 -7.74
C MET A 1 -2.46 16.82 -8.02
N VAL A 2 -3.45 17.18 -8.85
CA VAL A 2 -4.57 16.29 -9.21
C VAL A 2 -4.06 15.22 -10.19
N SER A 3 -4.14 13.95 -9.79
CA SER A 3 -3.74 12.81 -10.64
C SER A 3 -4.55 12.79 -11.95
N GLY A 4 -3.93 12.35 -13.05
CA GLY A 4 -4.61 12.18 -14.34
C GLY A 4 -4.84 13.46 -15.18
N MET A 5 -4.32 14.62 -14.76
CA MET A 5 -4.55 15.89 -15.48
C MET A 5 -4.09 15.85 -16.96
N ARG A 6 -2.99 15.16 -17.26
CA ARG A 6 -2.49 14.99 -18.65
C ARG A 6 -3.48 14.19 -19.50
N VAL A 7 -4.07 13.14 -18.95
CA VAL A 7 -5.07 12.29 -19.62
C VAL A 7 -6.33 13.11 -19.92
N ILE A 8 -6.83 13.87 -18.94
CA ILE A 8 -8.01 14.72 -19.13
C ILE A 8 -7.81 15.74 -20.26
N LYS A 9 -6.61 16.34 -20.35
CA LYS A 9 -6.26 17.27 -21.43
C LYS A 9 -6.15 16.57 -22.79
N LEU A 10 -5.50 15.40 -22.84
CA LEU A 10 -5.32 14.61 -24.06
C LEU A 10 -6.67 14.20 -24.68
N PHE A 11 -7.61 13.74 -23.86
CA PHE A 11 -8.93 13.32 -24.32
C PHE A 11 -9.95 14.48 -24.39
N ASN A 12 -9.53 15.72 -24.15
CA ASN A 12 -10.40 16.91 -24.09
C ASN A 12 -11.63 16.72 -23.17
N ALA A 13 -11.48 15.91 -22.11
CA ALA A 13 -12.55 15.49 -21.21
C ALA A 13 -12.80 16.50 -20.06
N LYS A 14 -12.21 17.70 -20.15
CA LYS A 14 -12.29 18.72 -19.09
C LYS A 14 -13.74 19.02 -18.71
N HIS A 15 -14.60 19.21 -19.71
CA HIS A 15 -16.02 19.52 -19.50
C HIS A 15 -16.76 18.40 -18.73
N ILE A 16 -16.46 17.12 -19.00
CA ILE A 16 -17.04 15.97 -18.32
C ILE A 16 -16.67 16.00 -16.83
N ILE A 17 -15.38 16.20 -16.54
CA ILE A 17 -14.87 16.25 -15.17
C ILE A 17 -15.42 17.49 -14.43
N THR A 18 -15.47 18.65 -15.08
CA THR A 18 -16.07 19.85 -14.52
C THR A 18 -17.55 19.66 -14.23
N ASN A 19 -18.32 19.05 -15.13
CA ASN A 19 -19.74 18.78 -14.90
C ASN A 19 -19.94 17.83 -13.72
N LYS A 20 -19.17 16.74 -13.64
CA LYS A 20 -19.22 15.80 -12.51
C LYS A 20 -18.84 16.49 -11.19
N PHE A 21 -17.82 17.34 -11.21
CA PHE A 21 -17.42 18.14 -10.06
C PHE A 21 -18.54 19.09 -9.63
N ASN A 22 -19.16 19.79 -10.58
CA ASN A 22 -20.28 20.69 -10.32
C ASN A 22 -21.47 19.95 -9.69
N THR A 23 -21.77 18.71 -10.10
CA THR A 23 -22.81 17.90 -9.44
C THR A 23 -22.54 17.73 -7.95
N TYR A 24 -21.30 17.40 -7.57
CA TYR A 24 -20.93 17.27 -6.16
C TYR A 24 -20.94 18.62 -5.42
N VAL A 25 -20.56 19.70 -6.10
CA VAL A 25 -20.63 21.06 -5.54
C VAL A 25 -22.09 21.45 -5.30
N ASP A 26 -22.99 21.17 -6.24
CA ASP A 26 -24.42 21.46 -6.13
C ASP A 26 -25.07 20.65 -5.00
N GLU A 27 -24.71 19.38 -4.84
CA GLU A 27 -25.14 18.55 -3.72
C GLU A 27 -24.64 19.12 -2.37
N LEU A 28 -23.37 19.49 -2.30
CA LEU A 28 -22.77 20.10 -1.11
C LEU A 28 -23.42 21.45 -0.80
N GLU A 29 -23.67 22.28 -1.81
CA GLU A 29 -24.32 23.58 -1.68
C GLU A 29 -25.75 23.42 -1.18
N ASN A 30 -26.53 22.49 -1.74
CA ASN A 30 -27.89 22.19 -1.28
C ASN A 30 -27.91 21.69 0.17
N SER A 31 -26.97 20.84 0.54
CA SER A 31 -26.82 20.36 1.93
C SER A 31 -26.44 21.50 2.90
N ASN A 32 -25.50 22.36 2.49
CA ASN A 32 -25.08 23.52 3.27
C ASN A 32 -26.19 24.56 3.38
N LYS A 33 -26.94 24.84 2.30
CA LYS A 33 -28.10 25.76 2.32
C LYS A 33 -29.15 25.29 3.31
N LYS A 34 -29.48 23.99 3.33
CA LYS A 34 -30.39 23.42 4.33
C LYS A 34 -29.84 23.63 5.75
N THR A 35 -28.57 23.32 5.98
CA THR A 35 -27.92 23.50 7.29
C THR A 35 -27.94 24.95 7.75
N ILE A 36 -27.62 25.90 6.87
CA ILE A 36 -27.65 27.33 7.13
C ILE A 36 -29.08 27.80 7.39
N PHE A 37 -30.05 27.38 6.59
CA PHE A 37 -31.46 27.72 6.78
C PHE A 37 -31.97 27.27 8.14
N TYR A 38 -31.70 26.02 8.55
CA TYR A 38 -32.05 25.55 9.88
C TYR A 38 -31.36 26.37 10.99
N GLY A 39 -30.08 26.70 10.83
CA GLY A 39 -29.37 27.56 11.78
C GLY A 39 -29.97 28.97 11.89
N ILE A 40 -30.36 29.57 10.77
CA ILE A 40 -30.98 30.91 10.73
C ILE A 40 -32.37 30.89 11.37
N VAL A 41 -33.18 29.84 11.17
CA VAL A 41 -34.55 29.77 11.68
C VAL A 41 -34.59 29.47 13.19
N ILE A 42 -33.64 28.68 13.70
CA ILE A 42 -33.58 28.30 15.13
C ILE A 42 -33.41 29.53 16.05
N HIS A 43 -32.57 30.51 15.68
CA HIS A 43 -32.30 31.66 16.55
C HIS A 43 -33.52 32.58 16.79
N PRO A 44 -34.28 33.03 15.76
CA PRO A 44 -35.51 33.81 15.94
C PRO A 44 -36.59 33.04 16.70
N LEU A 45 -36.80 31.75 16.39
CA LEU A 45 -37.79 30.91 17.11
C LEU A 45 -37.47 30.85 18.61
N THR A 46 -36.19 30.73 18.95
CA THR A 46 -35.74 30.73 20.34
C THR A 46 -36.02 32.06 21.03
N ARG A 47 -35.73 33.19 20.37
CA ARG A 47 -36.03 34.52 20.94
C ARG A 47 -37.53 34.72 21.14
N ALA A 48 -38.33 34.30 20.16
CA ALA A 48 -39.78 34.35 20.26
C ALA A 48 -40.28 33.53 21.45
N PHE A 49 -39.75 32.32 21.64
CA PHE A 49 -40.06 31.48 22.79
C PHE A 49 -39.65 32.13 24.13
N SER A 50 -38.45 32.73 24.19
CA SER A 50 -37.99 33.49 25.38
C SER A 50 -38.93 34.64 25.70
N TYR A 51 -39.37 35.41 24.69
CA TYR A 51 -40.31 36.51 24.89
C TYR A 51 -41.69 36.03 25.37
N VAL A 52 -42.17 34.88 24.88
CA VAL A 52 -43.41 34.27 25.36
C VAL A 52 -43.27 33.91 26.84
N ILE A 53 -42.18 33.25 27.25
CA ILE A 53 -41.95 32.92 28.66
C ILE A 53 -41.86 34.20 29.51
N SER A 54 -41.11 35.21 29.07
CA SER A 54 -40.98 36.48 29.79
C SER A 54 -42.32 37.21 29.91
N ALA A 55 -43.18 37.14 28.88
CA ALA A 55 -44.54 37.68 28.95
C ALA A 55 -45.39 36.93 29.98
N PHE A 56 -45.33 35.60 30.03
CA PHE A 56 -46.01 34.80 31.05
C PHE A 56 -45.52 35.15 32.47
N VAL A 57 -44.20 35.27 32.66
CA VAL A 57 -43.60 35.68 33.94
C VAL A 57 -44.05 37.08 34.33
N ALA A 58 -44.12 38.02 33.38
CA ALA A 58 -44.57 39.37 33.64
C ALA A 58 -46.06 39.44 34.04
N VAL A 59 -46.93 38.68 33.35
CA VAL A 59 -48.37 38.67 33.65
C VAL A 59 -48.65 38.00 35.00
N ILE A 60 -48.10 36.81 35.23
CA ILE A 60 -48.31 36.06 36.48
C ILE A 60 -47.61 36.76 37.65
N GLY A 61 -46.37 37.19 37.46
CA GLY A 61 -45.61 37.93 38.47
C GLY A 61 -46.25 39.28 38.79
N GLY A 62 -46.80 39.97 37.79
CA GLY A 62 -47.53 41.22 37.97
C GLY A 62 -48.73 41.06 38.91
N ASN A 63 -49.52 40.00 38.75
CA ASN A 63 -50.60 39.68 39.68
C ASN A 63 -50.08 39.44 41.11
N PHE A 64 -48.98 38.71 41.28
CA PHE A 64 -48.39 38.49 42.61
C PHE A 64 -47.85 39.76 43.28
N VAL A 65 -47.41 40.75 42.50
CA VAL A 65 -47.01 42.06 43.04
C VAL A 65 -48.23 42.87 43.48
N LEU A 66 -49.32 42.84 42.71
CA LEU A 66 -50.58 43.48 43.08
C LEU A 66 -51.18 42.88 44.36
N ASP A 67 -51.01 41.57 44.56
CA ASP A 67 -51.42 40.85 45.77
C ASP A 67 -50.44 41.00 46.95
N ASN A 68 -49.38 41.83 46.83
CA ASN A 68 -48.31 42.02 47.82
C ASN A 68 -47.53 40.75 48.22
N VAL A 69 -47.55 39.70 47.39
CA VAL A 69 -46.82 38.44 47.63
C VAL A 69 -45.34 38.55 47.25
N MET A 70 -45.02 39.39 46.27
CA MET A 70 -43.65 39.59 45.75
C MET A 70 -43.32 41.07 45.52
N THR A 71 -42.01 41.36 45.43
CA THR A 71 -41.52 42.70 45.05
C THR A 71 -41.30 42.80 43.54
N LEU A 72 -41.36 44.02 43.00
CA LEU A 72 -41.04 44.29 41.60
C LEU A 72 -39.62 43.81 41.22
N GLY A 73 -38.66 43.93 42.14
CA GLY A 73 -37.29 43.44 41.94
C GLY A 73 -37.23 41.94 41.73
N ALA A 74 -38.08 41.16 42.41
CA ALA A 74 -38.12 39.71 42.24
C ALA A 74 -38.55 39.30 40.82
N ILE A 75 -39.51 39.99 40.20
CA ILE A 75 -39.91 39.74 38.80
C ILE A 75 -38.74 39.98 37.84
N VAL A 76 -38.01 41.09 38.03
CA VAL A 76 -36.84 41.41 37.20
C VAL A 76 -35.77 40.34 37.33
N SER A 77 -35.50 39.88 38.55
CA SER A 77 -34.55 38.80 38.80
C SER A 77 -34.97 37.46 38.18
N VAL A 78 -36.25 37.08 38.27
CA VAL A 78 -36.77 35.84 37.66
C VAL A 78 -36.69 35.90 36.14
N THR A 79 -37.04 37.04 35.53
CA THR A 79 -36.93 37.24 34.08
C THR A 79 -35.48 37.13 33.62
N GLN A 80 -34.55 37.76 34.34
CA GLN A 80 -33.11 37.64 34.06
C GLN A 80 -32.60 36.20 34.20
N LEU A 81 -33.11 35.45 35.18
CA LEU A 81 -32.76 34.05 35.38
C LEU A 81 -33.24 33.18 34.20
N VAL A 82 -34.45 33.41 33.70
CA VAL A 82 -35.01 32.73 32.51
C VAL A 82 -34.13 32.97 31.28
N ASP A 83 -33.76 34.23 31.01
CA ASP A 83 -32.88 34.57 29.89
C ASP A 83 -31.45 34.03 30.07
N SER A 84 -30.97 33.95 31.32
CA SER A 84 -29.68 33.37 31.66
C SER A 84 -29.63 31.85 31.43
N LEU A 85 -30.73 31.14 31.71
CA LEU A 85 -30.83 29.69 31.49
C LEU A 85 -31.06 29.30 30.02
N THR A 86 -31.79 30.12 29.27
CA THR A 86 -32.15 29.82 27.88
C THR A 86 -30.94 29.91 26.92
N ARG A 87 -30.03 30.86 27.16
CA ARG A 87 -28.82 31.06 26.33
C ARG A 87 -27.88 29.84 26.26
N PRO A 88 -27.40 29.26 27.38
CA PRO A 88 -26.50 28.12 27.35
C PRO A 88 -27.15 26.86 26.77
N LEU A 89 -28.45 26.62 27.03
CA LEU A 89 -29.18 25.48 26.43
C LEU A 89 -29.16 25.54 24.90
N MET A 90 -29.32 26.73 24.33
CA MET A 90 -29.27 26.93 22.88
C MET A 90 -27.86 26.75 22.32
N ASN A 91 -26.84 27.25 23.03
CA ASN A 91 -25.44 27.04 22.66
C ASN A 91 -25.10 25.53 22.63
N MET A 92 -25.57 24.75 23.61
CA MET A 92 -25.40 23.30 23.63
C MET A 92 -26.07 22.61 22.45
N ALA A 93 -27.31 23.00 22.10
CA ALA A 93 -28.02 22.44 20.95
C ALA A 93 -27.24 22.64 19.62
N SER A 94 -26.59 23.80 19.46
CA SER A 94 -25.76 24.07 18.28
C SER A 94 -24.50 23.20 18.21
N GLN A 95 -23.96 22.75 19.36
CA GLN A 95 -22.77 21.89 19.41
C GLN A 95 -23.06 20.42 19.06
N ILE A 96 -24.31 19.98 19.09
CA ILE A 96 -24.69 18.61 18.70
C ILE A 96 -24.19 18.28 17.31
N THR A 97 -24.32 19.22 16.35
CA THR A 97 -23.82 19.05 14.98
C THR A 97 -22.30 18.85 14.94
N THR A 98 -21.56 19.57 15.78
CA THR A 98 -20.10 19.41 15.90
C THR A 98 -19.76 18.04 16.48
N LEU A 99 -20.49 17.59 17.51
CA LEU A 99 -20.30 16.26 18.09
C LEU A 99 -20.60 15.17 17.07
N THR A 100 -21.69 15.26 16.30
CA THR A 100 -22.00 14.28 15.24
C THR A 100 -20.93 14.23 14.16
N LYS A 101 -20.40 15.40 13.74
CA LYS A 101 -19.27 15.46 12.79
C LYS A 101 -18.01 14.83 13.39
N ALA A 102 -17.74 15.06 14.67
CA ALA A 102 -16.61 14.46 15.37
C ALA A 102 -16.76 12.93 15.45
N ILE A 103 -17.96 12.42 15.74
CA ILE A 103 -18.26 10.97 15.76
C ILE A 103 -18.06 10.36 14.37
N ALA A 104 -18.62 10.96 13.30
CA ALA A 104 -18.42 10.45 11.93
C ALA A 104 -16.96 10.58 11.44
N GLY A 105 -16.20 11.54 11.97
CA GLY A 105 -14.75 11.63 11.78
C GLY A 105 -14.03 10.50 12.50
N ALA A 106 -14.38 10.26 13.76
CA ALA A 106 -13.81 9.22 14.60
C ALA A 106 -14.09 7.83 14.04
N GLU A 107 -15.32 7.53 13.59
CA GLU A 107 -15.67 6.24 12.97
C GLU A 107 -14.77 5.89 11.78
N ARG A 108 -14.40 6.88 10.95
CA ARG A 108 -13.47 6.65 9.83
C ARG A 108 -12.03 6.41 10.28
N ILE A 109 -11.59 7.09 11.34
CA ILE A 109 -10.26 6.90 11.92
C ILE A 109 -10.17 5.53 12.59
N PHE A 110 -11.12 5.21 13.47
CA PHE A 110 -11.21 3.92 14.15
C PHE A 110 -11.42 2.79 13.14
N GLY A 111 -12.22 2.99 12.09
CA GLY A 111 -12.35 2.00 11.02
C GLY A 111 -11.04 1.66 10.29
N ILE A 112 -10.02 2.54 10.31
CA ILE A 112 -8.67 2.24 9.80
C ILE A 112 -7.79 1.63 10.90
N LEU A 113 -7.88 2.13 12.14
CA LEU A 113 -7.10 1.62 13.27
C LEU A 113 -7.53 0.22 13.70
N ASP A 114 -8.79 -0.14 13.47
CA ASP A 114 -9.38 -1.44 13.81
C ASP A 114 -9.21 -2.46 12.66
N ILE A 115 -8.53 -2.09 11.56
CA ILE A 115 -8.14 -3.05 10.53
C ILE A 115 -7.16 -4.03 11.17
N GLU A 116 -7.52 -5.32 11.19
CA GLU A 116 -6.64 -6.37 11.68
C GLU A 116 -5.30 -6.34 10.95
N GLU A 117 -4.21 -6.42 11.71
CA GLU A 117 -2.87 -6.54 11.14
C GLU A 117 -2.76 -7.80 10.28
N GLU A 118 -1.82 -7.79 9.33
CA GLU A 118 -1.56 -8.96 8.51
C GLU A 118 -1.20 -10.17 9.39
N ILE A 119 -2.10 -11.15 9.48
CA ILE A 119 -1.91 -12.36 10.29
C ILE A 119 -0.67 -13.11 9.77
N ASP A 120 0.28 -13.37 10.66
CA ASP A 120 1.48 -14.17 10.41
C ASP A 120 1.59 -15.29 11.45
N GLU A 121 1.11 -16.48 11.09
CA GLU A 121 1.12 -17.68 11.95
C GLU A 121 2.42 -18.51 11.79
N GLY A 122 3.39 -18.03 11.00
CA GLY A 122 4.61 -18.77 10.74
C GLY A 122 5.48 -18.95 11.99
N THR A 123 5.95 -20.16 12.24
CA THR A 123 6.89 -20.47 13.33
C THR A 123 8.34 -20.45 12.87
N ILE A 124 8.59 -20.47 11.57
CA ILE A 124 9.93 -20.59 10.99
C ILE A 124 10.47 -19.20 10.60
N ASP A 125 11.68 -18.91 11.04
CA ASP A 125 12.40 -17.67 10.82
C ASP A 125 13.79 -17.96 10.21
N ILE A 126 14.59 -16.92 9.95
CA ILE A 126 15.94 -17.07 9.40
C ILE A 126 16.98 -16.51 10.37
N ILE A 127 17.95 -17.35 10.69
CA ILE A 127 19.16 -16.98 11.43
C ILE A 127 20.38 -17.04 10.51
N THR A 128 21.25 -16.04 10.61
CA THR A 128 22.53 -16.02 9.90
C THR A 128 23.63 -16.49 10.86
N LYS A 129 24.35 -17.56 10.50
CA LYS A 129 25.47 -18.11 11.26
C LYS A 129 26.66 -18.32 10.31
N ASP A 130 27.84 -17.85 10.69
CA ASP A 130 29.07 -17.95 9.88
C ASP A 130 28.90 -17.39 8.44
N GLY A 131 28.08 -16.35 8.28
CA GLY A 131 27.79 -15.73 6.98
C GLY A 131 26.85 -16.54 6.08
N GLN A 132 26.21 -17.59 6.59
CA GLN A 132 25.21 -18.38 5.89
C GLN A 132 23.86 -18.31 6.59
N ASP A 133 22.79 -18.30 5.80
CA ASP A 133 21.42 -18.26 6.30
C ASP A 133 20.88 -19.68 6.52
N TYR A 134 20.20 -19.87 7.64
CA TYR A 134 19.55 -21.12 8.02
C TYR A 134 18.10 -20.87 8.42
N TRP A 135 17.22 -21.80 8.03
CA TRP A 135 15.86 -21.86 8.53
C TRP A 135 15.87 -22.32 9.99
N TYR A 136 15.17 -21.59 10.85
CA TYR A 136 15.15 -21.77 12.28
C TYR A 136 13.72 -21.81 12.81
N ASP A 137 13.38 -22.86 13.57
CA ASP A 137 12.08 -22.99 14.23
C ASP A 137 12.07 -22.22 15.56
N THR A 138 11.25 -21.17 15.62
CA THR A 138 11.15 -20.30 16.81
C THR A 138 10.34 -20.91 17.95
N SER A 139 9.64 -22.02 17.72
CA SER A 139 8.93 -22.74 18.78
C SER A 139 9.86 -23.56 19.68
N LYS A 140 11.11 -23.79 19.25
CA LYS A 140 12.10 -24.53 20.03
C LYS A 140 12.94 -23.57 20.89
N THR A 141 13.20 -23.99 22.13
CA THR A 141 13.85 -23.18 23.16
C THR A 141 15.37 -23.06 23.00
N ASP A 142 16.02 -23.94 22.22
CA ASP A 142 17.46 -23.95 22.03
C ASP A 142 17.85 -23.66 20.57
N ILE A 143 18.68 -22.63 20.37
CA ILE A 143 19.03 -22.11 19.03
C ILE A 143 19.73 -23.17 18.17
N ASN A 144 20.50 -24.07 18.79
CA ASN A 144 21.21 -25.14 18.05
C ASN A 144 20.32 -26.37 17.74
N ASP A 145 19.21 -26.55 18.44
CA ASP A 145 18.26 -27.67 18.25
C ASP A 145 17.07 -27.29 17.33
N GLY A 146 16.90 -25.98 17.10
CA GLY A 146 15.90 -25.38 16.21
C GLY A 146 16.34 -25.11 14.78
N ILE A 147 17.62 -25.28 14.43
CA ILE A 147 18.07 -25.17 13.03
C ILE A 147 17.50 -26.35 12.23
N ILE A 148 16.73 -26.02 11.19
CA ILE A 148 16.07 -27.00 10.32
C ILE A 148 17.03 -27.39 9.19
N THR A 149 17.38 -26.41 8.35
CA THR A 149 18.23 -26.62 7.18
C THR A 149 18.83 -25.28 6.71
N LYS A 150 19.85 -25.36 5.86
CA LYS A 150 20.42 -24.19 5.19
C LYS A 150 19.43 -23.62 4.18
N VAL A 151 19.42 -22.30 4.02
CA VAL A 151 18.64 -21.62 2.97
C VAL A 151 19.35 -21.81 1.62
N ASP A 152 18.95 -22.85 0.89
CA ASP A 152 19.45 -23.17 -0.45
C ASP A 152 18.51 -22.67 -1.56
N ALA A 153 17.33 -22.16 -1.20
CA ALA A 153 16.38 -21.55 -2.13
C ALA A 153 15.87 -22.49 -3.24
N SER A 154 15.69 -23.78 -2.94
CA SER A 154 14.93 -24.68 -3.79
C SER A 154 13.43 -24.44 -3.62
N VAL A 155 12.73 -24.14 -4.71
CA VAL A 155 11.30 -23.80 -4.67
C VAL A 155 10.49 -24.87 -5.40
N VAL A 156 9.49 -25.42 -4.71
CA VAL A 156 8.55 -26.39 -5.28
C VAL A 156 7.14 -25.81 -5.19
N ILE A 157 6.49 -25.68 -6.34
CA ILE A 157 5.06 -25.40 -6.45
C ILE A 157 4.38 -26.72 -6.82
N LYS A 158 3.38 -27.14 -6.03
CA LYS A 158 2.71 -28.41 -6.23
C LYS A 158 1.19 -28.26 -6.21
N ASP A 159 0.57 -28.71 -7.30
CA ASP A 159 -0.87 -28.84 -7.50
C ASP A 159 -1.62 -27.55 -7.12
N LEU A 160 -1.07 -26.40 -7.52
CA LEU A 160 -1.51 -25.09 -7.08
C LEU A 160 -2.78 -24.65 -7.83
N TYR A 161 -3.80 -24.26 -7.07
CA TYR A 161 -5.00 -23.59 -7.57
C TYR A 161 -5.22 -22.29 -6.82
N PHE A 162 -5.64 -21.24 -7.55
CA PHE A 162 -5.85 -19.93 -6.94
C PHE A 162 -6.92 -19.08 -7.65
N LYS A 163 -7.69 -18.32 -6.85
CA LYS A 163 -8.57 -17.24 -7.30
C LYS A 163 -8.48 -16.00 -6.38
N TYR A 164 -8.51 -14.81 -6.98
CA TYR A 164 -8.52 -13.53 -6.23
C TYR A 164 -9.86 -13.33 -5.51
N ASP A 165 -10.96 -13.41 -6.24
CA ASP A 165 -12.30 -13.27 -5.69
C ASP A 165 -12.81 -14.64 -5.24
N LYS A 166 -12.99 -14.81 -3.93
CA LYS A 166 -13.48 -16.07 -3.37
C LYS A 166 -14.93 -16.36 -3.76
N SER A 167 -15.72 -15.35 -4.14
CA SER A 167 -17.09 -15.52 -4.63
C SER A 167 -17.16 -16.05 -6.06
N ASN A 168 -16.09 -15.91 -6.84
CA ASN A 168 -16.03 -16.45 -8.20
C ASN A 168 -15.78 -17.96 -8.19
N GLU A 169 -16.43 -18.71 -9.08
CA GLU A 169 -16.20 -20.14 -9.26
C GLU A 169 -14.95 -20.43 -10.09
N GLN A 170 -14.52 -19.49 -10.93
CA GLN A 170 -13.41 -19.70 -11.85
C GLN A 170 -12.05 -19.47 -11.20
N TYR A 171 -11.20 -20.49 -11.24
CA TYR A 171 -9.80 -20.40 -10.86
C TYR A 171 -8.96 -19.72 -11.95
N ILE A 172 -8.06 -18.84 -11.52
CA ILE A 172 -7.08 -18.16 -12.37
C ILE A 172 -5.86 -19.04 -12.60
N LEU A 173 -5.46 -19.79 -11.58
CA LEU A 173 -4.42 -20.83 -11.69
C LEU A 173 -5.06 -22.18 -11.41
N LYS A 174 -4.73 -23.17 -12.23
CA LYS A 174 -5.29 -24.51 -12.19
C LYS A 174 -4.17 -25.53 -12.32
N ASN A 175 -3.99 -26.33 -11.29
CA ASN A 175 -3.04 -27.44 -11.27
C ASN A 175 -1.60 -27.07 -11.67
N ILE A 176 -1.10 -25.93 -11.17
CA ILE A 176 0.26 -25.50 -11.49
C ILE A 176 1.26 -26.29 -10.64
N SER A 177 2.18 -27.00 -11.29
CA SER A 177 3.27 -27.74 -10.65
C SER A 177 4.60 -27.40 -11.30
N VAL A 178 5.50 -26.77 -10.57
CA VAL A 178 6.79 -26.25 -11.04
C VAL A 178 7.85 -26.49 -9.98
N HIS A 179 9.07 -26.79 -10.40
CA HIS A 179 10.19 -27.02 -9.50
C HIS A 179 11.42 -26.27 -9.99
N ALA A 180 12.06 -25.55 -9.08
CA ALA A 180 13.33 -24.86 -9.28
C ALA A 180 14.31 -25.32 -8.20
N THR A 181 15.47 -25.84 -8.60
CA THR A 181 16.57 -26.10 -7.66
C THR A 181 17.47 -24.88 -7.50
N ASN A 182 18.38 -24.93 -6.53
CA ASN A 182 19.32 -23.84 -6.24
C ASN A 182 20.06 -23.39 -7.51
N GLY A 183 19.99 -22.09 -7.81
CA GLY A 183 20.69 -21.47 -8.94
C GLY A 183 20.03 -21.70 -10.30
N GLU A 184 18.91 -22.41 -10.37
CA GLU A 184 18.17 -22.59 -11.61
C GLU A 184 17.30 -21.37 -11.93
N GLN A 185 17.28 -21.02 -13.21
CA GLN A 185 16.39 -20.00 -13.76
C GLN A 185 15.18 -20.69 -14.42
N ILE A 186 13.96 -20.34 -13.98
CA ILE A 186 12.69 -20.79 -14.55
C ILE A 186 12.00 -19.60 -15.20
N ALA A 187 11.65 -19.74 -16.49
CA ALA A 187 10.93 -18.72 -17.22
C ALA A 187 9.44 -19.06 -17.34
N PHE A 188 8.58 -18.08 -17.09
CA PHE A 188 7.15 -18.13 -17.38
C PHE A 188 6.85 -17.32 -18.65
N VAL A 189 6.26 -17.97 -19.64
CA VAL A 189 5.83 -17.36 -20.91
C VAL A 189 4.37 -17.65 -21.17
N GLY A 190 3.67 -16.76 -21.86
CA GLY A 190 2.24 -16.91 -22.14
C GLY A 190 1.56 -15.58 -22.39
N ALA A 191 0.30 -15.61 -22.82
CA ALA A 191 -0.49 -14.41 -23.09
C ALA A 191 -0.70 -13.55 -21.81
N THR A 192 -1.06 -12.28 -22.00
CA THR A 192 -1.52 -11.42 -20.90
C THR A 192 -2.75 -12.06 -20.25
N GLY A 193 -2.79 -12.13 -18.92
CA GLY A 193 -3.87 -12.79 -18.19
C GLY A 193 -3.72 -14.30 -17.99
N ALA A 194 -2.65 -14.93 -18.50
CA ALA A 194 -2.40 -16.36 -18.31
C ALA A 194 -2.01 -16.78 -16.86
N GLY A 195 -1.87 -15.82 -15.94
CA GLY A 195 -1.57 -16.09 -14.52
C GLY A 195 -0.10 -15.97 -14.11
N LYS A 196 0.80 -15.47 -14.99
CA LYS A 196 2.25 -15.33 -14.72
C LYS A 196 2.53 -14.53 -13.44
N THR A 197 2.06 -13.29 -13.37
CA THR A 197 2.20 -12.41 -12.19
C THR A 197 1.43 -12.94 -10.97
N THR A 198 0.40 -13.75 -11.17
CA THR A 198 -0.31 -14.40 -10.06
C THR A 198 0.59 -15.43 -9.37
N ILE A 199 1.38 -16.21 -10.12
CA ILE A 199 2.33 -17.17 -9.54
C ILE A 199 3.38 -16.43 -8.70
N THR A 200 3.97 -15.36 -9.21
CA THR A 200 5.00 -14.60 -8.49
C THR A 200 4.46 -13.93 -7.22
N ASN A 201 3.23 -13.43 -7.26
CA ASN A 201 2.54 -12.89 -6.07
C ASN A 201 2.29 -13.96 -5.00
N LEU A 202 2.04 -15.22 -5.38
CA LEU A 202 1.84 -16.32 -4.45
C LEU A 202 3.17 -16.81 -3.84
N ILE A 203 4.26 -16.81 -4.61
CA ILE A 203 5.61 -17.09 -4.07
C ILE A 203 5.99 -16.06 -3.00
N ASN A 204 5.67 -14.77 -3.21
CA ASN A 204 5.86 -13.69 -2.22
C ASN A 204 4.85 -13.72 -1.05
N ARG A 205 3.87 -14.63 -1.10
CA ARG A 205 2.75 -14.72 -0.14
C ARG A 205 2.05 -13.36 0.05
N PHE A 206 1.77 -12.66 -1.05
CA PHE A 206 0.85 -11.49 -1.03
C PHE A 206 -0.62 -11.91 -0.98
N TYR A 207 -0.90 -13.17 -1.33
CA TYR A 207 -2.21 -13.78 -1.22
C TYR A 207 -2.07 -15.17 -0.63
N GLU A 208 -3.08 -15.61 0.11
CA GLU A 208 -3.14 -16.96 0.66
C GLU A 208 -3.59 -17.98 -0.39
N ILE A 209 -2.93 -19.14 -0.39
CA ILE A 209 -3.17 -20.22 -1.35
C ILE A 209 -4.47 -20.97 -1.03
N ASP A 210 -5.32 -21.18 -2.05
CA ASP A 210 -6.57 -21.94 -1.94
C ASP A 210 -6.36 -23.45 -1.86
N LYS A 211 -5.63 -24.02 -2.83
CA LYS A 211 -5.31 -25.47 -2.89
C LYS A 211 -3.90 -25.68 -3.41
N GLY A 212 -3.30 -26.80 -3.02
CA GLY A 212 -1.89 -27.09 -3.27
C GLY A 212 -1.00 -26.42 -2.23
N LYS A 213 0.29 -26.37 -2.51
CA LYS A 213 1.28 -25.72 -1.65
C LYS A 213 2.49 -25.23 -2.41
N ILE A 214 3.18 -24.27 -1.81
CA ILE A 214 4.49 -23.80 -2.25
C ILE A 214 5.44 -24.06 -1.09
N THR A 215 6.57 -24.71 -1.37
CA THR A 215 7.61 -24.97 -0.37
C THR A 215 8.94 -24.38 -0.80
N ILE A 216 9.69 -23.84 0.15
CA ILE A 216 11.07 -23.41 -0.01
C ILE A 216 11.94 -24.32 0.86
N ASP A 217 12.93 -24.99 0.25
CA ASP A 217 13.81 -25.96 0.91
C ASP A 217 13.04 -27.07 1.65
N GLY A 218 11.85 -27.42 1.13
CA GLY A 218 10.94 -28.42 1.72
C GLY A 218 9.99 -27.90 2.81
N ILE A 219 10.10 -26.63 3.20
CA ILE A 219 9.27 -25.97 4.21
C ILE A 219 8.11 -25.24 3.52
N ASP A 220 6.87 -25.43 3.98
CA ASP A 220 5.71 -24.70 3.43
C ASP A 220 5.83 -23.19 3.71
N ILE A 221 5.58 -22.35 2.71
CA ILE A 221 5.63 -20.89 2.88
C ILE A 221 4.62 -20.36 3.91
N LYS A 222 3.60 -21.15 4.25
CA LYS A 222 2.63 -20.84 5.32
C LYS A 222 3.27 -20.91 6.71
N ASP A 223 4.20 -21.84 6.90
CA ASP A 223 4.89 -22.07 8.18
C ASP A 223 6.07 -21.10 8.37
N ILE A 224 6.52 -20.45 7.29
CA ILE A 224 7.57 -19.42 7.32
C ILE A 224 6.94 -18.07 7.65
N LYS A 225 7.53 -17.35 8.62
CA LYS A 225 7.18 -15.97 8.92
C LYS A 225 7.30 -15.11 7.67
N LYS A 226 6.33 -14.23 7.43
CA LYS A 226 6.27 -13.40 6.22
C LYS A 226 7.49 -12.52 6.05
N ASN A 227 8.02 -11.95 7.14
CA ASN A 227 9.24 -11.15 7.08
C ASN A 227 10.47 -11.98 6.68
N ALA A 228 10.60 -13.21 7.20
CA ALA A 228 11.68 -14.12 6.85
C ALA A 228 11.58 -14.56 5.37
N LEU A 229 10.37 -14.94 4.94
CA LEU A 229 10.07 -15.28 3.56
C LEU A 229 10.47 -14.13 2.61
N ARG A 230 9.99 -12.91 2.88
CA ARG A 230 10.26 -11.72 2.06
C ARG A 230 11.72 -11.26 2.12
N ARG A 231 12.49 -11.58 3.17
CA ARG A 231 13.95 -11.37 3.19
C ARG A 231 14.69 -12.30 2.23
N THR A 232 14.13 -13.48 1.98
CA THR A 232 14.73 -14.51 1.10
C THR A 232 14.43 -14.28 -0.38
N ILE A 233 13.45 -13.43 -0.69
CA ILE A 233 12.95 -13.17 -2.04
C ILE A 233 13.12 -11.69 -2.37
N THR A 234 13.76 -11.39 -3.49
CA THR A 234 13.80 -10.05 -4.05
C THR A 234 13.02 -10.02 -5.36
N THR A 235 12.14 -9.04 -5.51
CA THR A 235 11.34 -8.85 -6.73
C THR A 235 11.75 -7.56 -7.44
N VAL A 236 11.99 -7.65 -8.75
CA VAL A 236 12.16 -6.49 -9.63
C VAL A 236 10.95 -6.41 -10.55
N LEU A 237 10.18 -5.34 -10.40
CA LEU A 237 8.93 -5.12 -11.12
C LEU A 237 9.16 -4.42 -12.48
N GLN A 238 8.17 -4.52 -13.35
CA GLN A 238 8.11 -3.82 -14.63
C GLN A 238 8.05 -2.30 -14.43
N ASP A 239 7.06 -1.85 -13.66
CA ASP A 239 6.89 -0.45 -13.29
C ASP A 239 7.59 -0.18 -11.96
N THR A 240 8.88 0.16 -12.04
CA THR A 240 9.67 0.54 -10.87
C THR A 240 9.21 1.90 -10.31
N VAL A 241 9.01 1.96 -9.00
CA VAL A 241 8.78 3.20 -8.25
C VAL A 241 10.00 3.52 -7.38
N LEU A 242 10.48 4.76 -7.51
CA LEU A 242 11.46 5.33 -6.59
C LEU A 242 10.73 6.21 -5.56
N PHE A 243 11.22 6.17 -4.32
CA PHE A 243 10.70 6.98 -3.22
C PHE A 243 11.19 8.41 -3.34
N SER A 244 10.43 9.36 -2.78
CA SER A 244 10.78 10.78 -2.78
C SER A 244 11.90 11.09 -1.78
N THR A 245 13.11 10.61 -2.06
CA THR A 245 14.34 10.73 -1.25
C THR A 245 15.57 10.73 -2.18
N THR A 246 16.80 10.70 -1.66
CA THR A 246 18.02 10.65 -2.48
C THR A 246 18.15 9.32 -3.25
N ILE A 247 19.01 9.28 -4.28
CA ILE A 247 19.36 8.02 -4.97
C ILE A 247 20.01 7.05 -3.98
N LEU A 248 20.89 7.53 -3.11
CA LEU A 248 21.53 6.74 -2.05
C LEU A 248 20.48 6.00 -1.21
N GLU A 249 19.49 6.72 -0.68
CA GLU A 249 18.43 6.15 0.16
C GLU A 249 17.50 5.22 -0.63
N ASN A 250 17.27 5.52 -1.91
CA ASN A 250 16.52 4.62 -2.78
C ASN A 250 17.22 3.27 -2.97
N ILE A 251 18.55 3.22 -3.07
CA ILE A 251 19.27 1.95 -3.17
C ILE A 251 19.33 1.26 -1.80
N ARG A 252 19.62 2.02 -0.72
CA ARG A 252 19.61 1.56 0.68
C ARG A 252 18.29 0.93 1.11
N TYR A 253 17.17 1.28 0.48
CA TYR A 253 15.89 0.65 0.75
C TYR A 253 15.88 -0.88 0.54
N GLY A 254 16.84 -1.44 -0.20
CA GLY A 254 17.01 -2.89 -0.32
C GLY A 254 17.49 -3.56 0.98
N ARG A 255 18.26 -2.83 1.79
CA ARG A 255 18.75 -3.24 3.11
C ARG A 255 19.11 -2.01 3.94
N LEU A 256 18.24 -1.66 4.90
CA LEU A 256 18.27 -0.38 5.62
C LEU A 256 19.50 -0.19 6.51
N ASP A 257 20.09 -1.29 6.98
CA ASP A 257 21.30 -1.34 7.79
C ASP A 257 22.60 -1.32 6.97
N ALA A 258 22.51 -1.23 5.63
CA ALA A 258 23.68 -1.22 4.76
C ALA A 258 24.49 0.08 4.83
N THR A 259 25.81 -0.04 4.81
CA THR A 259 26.72 1.12 4.80
C THR A 259 26.73 1.81 3.43
N ASP A 260 27.23 3.05 3.38
CA ASP A 260 27.39 3.80 2.12
C ASP A 260 28.25 3.01 1.11
N GLU A 261 29.32 2.34 1.58
CA GLU A 261 30.23 1.56 0.75
C GLU A 261 29.53 0.36 0.08
N GLU A 262 28.64 -0.31 0.81
CA GLU A 262 27.85 -1.41 0.27
C GLU A 262 26.85 -0.92 -0.77
N VAL A 263 26.26 0.26 -0.55
CA VAL A 263 25.39 0.92 -1.54
C VAL A 263 26.16 1.25 -2.83
N TYR A 264 27.37 1.80 -2.72
CA TYR A 264 28.22 2.07 -3.88
C TYR A 264 28.65 0.78 -4.61
N ALA A 265 28.95 -0.28 -3.88
CA ALA A 265 29.27 -1.58 -4.47
C ALA A 265 28.08 -2.17 -5.25
N ALA A 266 26.87 -2.10 -4.68
CA ALA A 266 25.65 -2.55 -5.35
C ALA A 266 25.36 -1.76 -6.63
N ALA A 267 25.55 -0.43 -6.59
CA ALA A 267 25.38 0.44 -7.75
C ALA A 267 26.40 0.14 -8.87
N LYS A 268 27.62 -0.28 -8.53
CA LYS A 268 28.64 -0.71 -9.50
C LYS A 268 28.28 -2.04 -10.16
N ILE A 269 27.82 -3.03 -9.38
CA ILE A 269 27.37 -4.33 -9.90
C ILE A 269 26.19 -4.16 -10.86
N ALA A 270 25.28 -3.24 -10.54
CA ALA A 270 24.12 -2.89 -11.36
C ALA A 270 24.45 -1.92 -12.51
N ASN A 271 25.72 -1.56 -12.75
CA ASN A 271 26.15 -0.65 -13.83
C ASN A 271 25.51 0.75 -13.80
N VAL A 272 25.05 1.24 -12.64
CA VAL A 272 24.39 2.55 -12.51
C VAL A 272 25.29 3.63 -11.90
N ASP A 273 26.37 3.23 -11.24
CA ASP A 273 27.34 4.12 -10.56
C ASP A 273 27.79 5.30 -11.44
N LYS A 274 28.31 5.03 -12.65
CA LYS A 274 28.74 6.07 -13.60
C LYS A 274 27.62 7.00 -14.05
N ILE A 275 26.38 6.50 -14.10
CA ILE A 275 25.23 7.34 -14.46
C ILE A 275 24.93 8.30 -13.32
N ILE A 276 24.99 7.81 -12.08
CA ILE A 276 24.79 8.59 -10.87
C ILE A 276 25.89 9.64 -10.74
N GLU A 277 27.16 9.30 -10.96
CA GLU A 277 28.29 10.24 -10.91
C GLU A 277 28.16 11.41 -11.90
N ASN A 278 27.44 11.23 -13.02
CA ASN A 278 27.19 12.28 -14.00
C ASN A 278 26.02 13.21 -13.63
N LEU A 279 25.28 12.90 -12.56
CA LEU A 279 24.24 13.80 -12.05
C LEU A 279 24.88 14.93 -11.23
N PRO A 280 24.28 16.14 -11.21
CA PRO A 280 24.84 17.29 -10.50
C PRO A 280 25.20 17.05 -9.04
N ASP A 281 24.37 16.26 -8.33
CA ASP A 281 24.53 15.95 -6.90
C ASP A 281 24.93 14.49 -6.64
N GLY A 282 25.31 13.73 -7.69
CA GLY A 282 25.69 12.34 -7.55
C GLY A 282 24.61 11.49 -6.85
N TYR A 283 25.04 10.69 -5.87
CA TYR A 283 24.16 9.87 -5.02
C TYR A 283 23.19 10.68 -4.15
N ASN A 284 23.50 11.95 -3.88
CA ASN A 284 22.66 12.86 -3.11
C ASN A 284 21.56 13.52 -3.94
N THR A 285 21.52 13.25 -5.26
CA THR A 285 20.46 13.73 -6.14
C THR A 285 19.11 13.31 -5.57
N LYS A 286 18.25 14.29 -5.28
CA LYS A 286 16.91 14.04 -4.73
C LYS A 286 15.97 13.61 -5.83
N ILE A 287 15.33 12.47 -5.60
CA ILE A 287 14.25 11.97 -6.41
C ILE A 287 12.94 12.53 -5.85
N SER A 288 12.09 13.07 -6.70
CA SER A 288 10.70 13.39 -6.36
C SER A 288 9.77 12.63 -7.30
N ALA A 289 8.53 12.41 -6.86
CA ALA A 289 7.52 11.74 -7.69
C ALA A 289 7.19 12.47 -9.01
N THR A 290 7.70 13.69 -9.23
CA THR A 290 7.34 14.56 -10.36
C THR A 290 8.52 15.19 -11.11
N ASP A 291 9.70 15.35 -10.52
CA ASP A 291 10.75 16.28 -11.04
C ASP A 291 12.10 15.62 -11.31
N VAL A 292 12.12 14.37 -11.75
CA VAL A 292 13.38 13.71 -12.08
C VAL A 292 13.47 13.40 -13.56
N SER A 293 14.48 13.97 -14.21
CA SER A 293 14.86 13.69 -15.59
C SER A 293 15.65 12.36 -15.71
N LEU A 294 15.23 11.32 -15.00
CA LEU A 294 15.78 9.98 -15.19
C LEU A 294 14.98 9.26 -16.27
N SER A 295 15.68 8.61 -17.20
CA SER A 295 15.02 7.72 -18.16
C SER A 295 14.48 6.48 -17.44
N GLN A 296 13.51 5.78 -18.04
CA GLN A 296 13.00 4.52 -17.48
C GLN A 296 14.11 3.48 -17.29
N GLY A 297 15.07 3.39 -18.22
CA GLY A 297 16.23 2.51 -18.06
C GLY A 297 17.07 2.86 -16.83
N GLN A 298 17.29 4.14 -16.54
CA GLN A 298 18.03 4.57 -15.34
C GLN A 298 17.26 4.26 -14.05
N ILE A 299 15.94 4.49 -14.04
CA ILE A 299 15.07 4.10 -12.92
C ILE A 299 15.15 2.59 -12.68
N GLN A 300 15.13 1.78 -13.75
CA GLN A 300 15.24 0.34 -13.65
C GLN A 300 16.60 -0.10 -13.10
N LEU A 301 17.70 0.51 -13.55
CA LEU A 301 19.04 0.22 -13.04
C LEU A 301 19.17 0.53 -11.54
N ILE A 302 18.55 1.61 -11.05
CA ILE A 302 18.49 1.92 -9.60
C ILE A 302 17.68 0.85 -8.85
N SER A 303 16.57 0.36 -9.43
CA SER A 303 15.80 -0.78 -8.92
C SER A 303 16.65 -2.04 -8.78
N ILE A 304 17.46 -2.33 -9.80
CA ILE A 304 18.35 -3.49 -9.80
C ILE A 304 19.45 -3.30 -8.77
N ALA A 305 20.03 -2.11 -8.61
CA ALA A 305 20.99 -1.83 -7.54
C ALA A 305 20.38 -2.09 -6.15
N ARG A 306 19.11 -1.69 -5.93
CA ARG A 306 18.36 -2.00 -4.70
C ARG A 306 18.24 -3.51 -4.50
N ALA A 307 17.92 -4.25 -5.56
CA ALA A 307 17.82 -5.71 -5.53
C ALA A 307 19.17 -6.40 -5.25
N VAL A 308 20.26 -5.91 -5.85
CA VAL A 308 21.62 -6.38 -5.60
C VAL A 308 22.00 -6.17 -4.13
N LEU A 309 21.67 -5.00 -3.56
CA LEU A 309 21.96 -4.71 -2.16
C LEU A 309 21.18 -5.62 -1.19
N ALA A 310 19.93 -5.95 -1.52
CA ALA A 310 19.12 -6.89 -0.73
C ALA A 310 19.73 -8.31 -0.72
N ASN A 311 20.42 -8.70 -1.81
CA ASN A 311 21.19 -9.94 -1.93
C ASN A 311 20.42 -11.24 -1.58
N SER A 312 19.11 -11.25 -1.79
CA SER A 312 18.25 -12.42 -1.56
C SER A 312 18.67 -13.65 -2.37
N LYS A 313 18.28 -14.85 -1.93
CA LYS A 313 18.61 -16.13 -2.60
C LYS A 313 17.64 -16.46 -3.75
N ILE A 314 16.41 -15.96 -3.67
CA ILE A 314 15.39 -16.10 -4.70
C ILE A 314 15.17 -14.74 -5.36
N ILE A 315 15.21 -14.71 -6.69
CA ILE A 315 14.95 -13.50 -7.48
C ILE A 315 13.70 -13.71 -8.33
N ILE A 316 12.83 -12.70 -8.36
CA ILE A 316 11.67 -12.64 -9.24
C ILE A 316 11.82 -11.43 -10.16
N LEU A 317 11.83 -11.66 -11.46
CA LEU A 317 11.90 -10.61 -12.48
C LEU A 317 10.57 -10.56 -13.24
N ASP A 318 9.79 -9.49 -13.07
CA ASP A 318 8.52 -9.29 -13.76
C ASP A 318 8.69 -8.28 -14.90
N GLU A 319 8.80 -8.76 -16.15
CA GLU A 319 8.87 -7.96 -17.38
C GLU A 319 9.85 -6.75 -17.38
N ALA A 320 10.96 -6.85 -16.66
CA ALA A 320 11.85 -5.73 -16.36
C ALA A 320 12.54 -4.99 -17.55
N THR A 321 12.27 -5.37 -18.81
CA THR A 321 12.89 -4.77 -20.01
C THR A 321 11.87 -4.24 -21.04
N SER A 322 10.56 -4.34 -20.77
CA SER A 322 9.53 -4.13 -21.80
C SER A 322 9.34 -2.68 -22.27
N SER A 323 9.96 -1.69 -21.62
CA SER A 323 9.80 -0.26 -21.94
C SER A 323 11.12 0.54 -22.01
N ILE A 324 12.25 -0.14 -22.21
CA ILE A 324 13.59 0.47 -22.11
C ILE A 324 14.14 0.87 -23.48
N ASP A 325 14.81 2.02 -23.55
CA ASP A 325 15.49 2.49 -24.76
C ASP A 325 16.70 1.60 -25.11
N THR A 326 16.98 1.43 -26.40
CA THR A 326 18.02 0.50 -26.89
C THR A 326 19.42 0.79 -26.32
N ARG A 327 19.71 2.03 -25.92
CA ARG A 327 21.04 2.41 -25.37
C ARG A 327 21.21 1.94 -23.93
N THR A 328 20.17 1.98 -23.12
CA THR A 328 20.21 1.50 -21.73
C THR A 328 19.81 0.02 -21.59
N GLU A 329 19.21 -0.58 -22.61
CA GLU A 329 18.81 -1.99 -22.62
C GLU A 329 19.97 -2.94 -22.32
N GLU A 330 21.13 -2.75 -22.96
CA GLU A 330 22.30 -3.62 -22.74
C GLU A 330 22.82 -3.52 -21.29
N LEU A 331 22.84 -2.30 -20.72
CA LEU A 331 23.25 -2.08 -19.33
C LEU A 331 22.30 -2.77 -18.36
N VAL A 332 20.99 -2.66 -18.60
CA VAL A 332 19.94 -3.28 -17.79
C VAL A 332 20.05 -4.79 -17.87
N GLN A 333 20.26 -5.35 -19.07
CA GLN A 333 20.39 -6.79 -19.22
C GLN A 333 21.63 -7.33 -18.53
N ASN A 334 22.77 -6.66 -18.66
CA ASN A 334 23.99 -7.02 -17.93
C ASN A 334 23.79 -6.94 -16.40
N ALA A 335 23.08 -5.92 -15.92
CA ALA A 335 22.76 -5.77 -14.50
C ALA A 335 21.85 -6.91 -13.99
N MET A 336 20.89 -7.34 -14.80
CA MET A 336 20.04 -8.50 -14.49
C MET A 336 20.83 -9.80 -14.50
N ASP A 337 21.67 -10.01 -15.51
CA ASP A 337 22.51 -11.22 -15.61
C ASP A 337 23.43 -11.34 -14.39
N ASN A 338 24.02 -10.22 -13.94
CA ASN A 338 24.81 -10.16 -12.71
C ASN A 338 23.98 -10.45 -11.45
N LEU A 339 22.75 -9.95 -11.36
CA LEU A 339 21.85 -10.19 -10.22
C LEU A 339 21.45 -11.67 -10.09
N MET A 340 21.33 -12.39 -11.22
CA MET A 340 20.87 -13.78 -11.27
C MET A 340 21.97 -14.81 -10.94
N VAL A 341 23.25 -14.42 -10.92
CA VAL A 341 24.36 -15.35 -10.68
C VAL A 341 24.23 -16.04 -9.33
N ASP A 342 24.25 -17.38 -9.35
CA ASP A 342 24.09 -18.25 -8.16
C ASP A 342 22.79 -18.02 -7.36
N LYS A 343 21.73 -17.53 -8.04
CA LYS A 343 20.39 -17.31 -7.45
C LYS A 343 19.32 -18.14 -8.15
N THR A 344 18.41 -18.73 -7.38
CA THR A 344 17.19 -19.33 -7.94
C THR A 344 16.31 -18.21 -8.48
N THR A 345 15.99 -18.23 -9.77
CA THR A 345 15.36 -17.09 -10.42
C THR A 345 14.08 -17.48 -11.15
N PHE A 346 13.01 -16.71 -10.94
CA PHE A 346 11.78 -16.78 -11.70
C PHE A 346 11.66 -15.56 -12.61
N VAL A 347 11.56 -15.77 -13.92
CA VAL A 347 11.47 -14.68 -14.90
C VAL A 347 10.14 -14.74 -15.63
N ILE A 348 9.38 -13.65 -15.59
CA ILE A 348 8.26 -13.42 -16.48
C ILE A 348 8.80 -12.65 -17.68
N ALA A 349 8.84 -13.29 -18.83
CA ALA A 349 9.51 -12.74 -20.00
C ALA A 349 8.56 -12.48 -21.16
N HIS A 350 8.77 -11.34 -21.80
CA HIS A 350 8.18 -10.98 -23.09
C HIS A 350 9.23 -10.95 -24.23
N ARG A 351 10.52 -11.04 -23.89
CA ARG A 351 11.64 -11.06 -24.85
C ARG A 351 12.34 -12.41 -24.78
N LEU A 352 12.72 -12.96 -25.94
CA LEU A 352 13.42 -14.24 -26.02
C LEU A 352 14.83 -14.16 -25.41
N SER A 353 15.46 -12.98 -25.45
CA SER A 353 16.80 -12.74 -24.91
C SER A 353 16.91 -13.02 -23.41
N THR A 354 15.86 -12.72 -22.62
CA THR A 354 15.87 -12.90 -21.16
C THR A 354 15.63 -14.34 -20.72
N ILE A 355 15.14 -15.22 -21.59
CA ILE A 355 14.83 -16.64 -21.27
C ILE A 355 15.79 -17.63 -21.91
N ARG A 356 16.77 -17.15 -22.69
CA ARG A 356 17.69 -18.02 -23.43
C ARG A 356 18.50 -18.94 -22.52
N ASN A 357 18.83 -18.47 -21.32
CA ASN A 357 19.64 -19.19 -20.35
C ASN A 357 18.80 -19.92 -19.29
N SER A 358 17.47 -19.93 -19.45
CA SER A 358 16.58 -20.57 -18.49
C SER A 358 16.71 -22.09 -18.57
N LYS A 359 16.81 -22.72 -17.39
CA LYS A 359 16.85 -24.17 -17.25
C LYS A 359 15.56 -24.81 -17.72
N ALA A 360 14.43 -24.14 -17.45
CA ALA A 360 13.14 -24.54 -17.96
C ALA A 360 12.30 -23.35 -18.38
N ILE A 361 11.52 -23.53 -19.43
CA ILE A 361 10.54 -22.57 -19.92
C ILE A 361 9.15 -23.18 -19.76
N ILE A 362 8.30 -22.52 -18.97
CA ILE A 362 6.94 -22.92 -18.64
C ILE A 362 5.97 -22.06 -19.45
N LEU A 363 5.29 -22.68 -20.41
CA LEU A 363 4.24 -22.02 -21.18
C LEU A 363 2.90 -22.13 -20.44
N LEU A 364 2.37 -20.98 -20.06
CA LEU A 364 1.08 -20.83 -19.39
C LEU A 364 0.01 -20.35 -20.39
N ASP A 365 -1.13 -21.03 -20.38
CA ASP A 365 -2.34 -20.60 -21.08
C ASP A 365 -3.56 -20.83 -20.19
N ASN A 366 -4.41 -19.81 -20.09
CA ASN A 366 -5.65 -19.84 -19.29
C ASN A 366 -5.52 -20.44 -17.87
N GLY A 367 -4.37 -20.20 -17.23
CA GLY A 367 -4.10 -20.66 -15.87
C GLY A 367 -3.53 -22.07 -15.75
N GLU A 368 -3.17 -22.73 -16.85
CA GLU A 368 -2.66 -24.10 -16.90
C GLU A 368 -1.29 -24.15 -17.58
N ILE A 369 -0.46 -25.13 -17.21
CA ILE A 369 0.81 -25.40 -17.90
C ILE A 369 0.50 -26.23 -19.14
N ILE A 370 0.78 -25.67 -20.33
CA ILE A 370 0.59 -26.38 -21.59
C ILE A 370 1.88 -27.08 -22.04
N GLU A 371 3.02 -26.46 -21.80
CA GLU A 371 4.32 -26.99 -22.22
C GLU A 371 5.42 -26.66 -21.20
N ARG A 372 6.37 -27.59 -21.07
CA ARG A 372 7.61 -27.41 -20.32
C ARG A 372 8.77 -27.83 -21.22
N ARG A 373 9.71 -26.93 -21.47
CA ARG A 373 10.97 -27.20 -22.18
C ARG A 373 12.17 -27.01 -21.29
#